data_AF-A0A3N2R520-F1
#
_entry.id   AF-A0A3N2R520-F1
#
_cell.length_a   1.000
_cell.length_b   1.000
_cell.length_c   1.000
_cell.angle_alpha   90.00
_cell.angle_beta   90.00
_cell.angle_gamma   90.00
#
_symmetry.space_group_name_H-M   'P 1'
#
loop_
_entity.id
_entity.type
_entity.pdbx_description
1 polymer ?
#
loop_
_entity_poly.entity_id
_entity_poly.type
_entity_poly.pdbx_seq_one_letter_code
_entity_poly.pdbx_strand_id
1 'polypeptide(L)'
;MRHFWLIGACLTLAACGDPFGGMGRLSDSGLGGGPSATVIATGDAPLLSEAAAGPLEREVLAGLDAQEPRPPRGLLAMLGLDGGGADEDGGAPVSPAAAASEGTGGGFLSGPRRTGPDAADVAPGTVLPFGEIARVCDVAPARRGTLVADVSGYQIFDTIPNSNAARPFYISGFRDRCARTFTGVLAIPGDVGTHEVIRYQPSNNRIAYSATDEEYERIKARICSAPRGQPCGRRLDALARTTHFVTVYDRFGGSERWVEILLHSGEVAAIGFKG
;
A
#
# COMPACT_ATOMS: atom_id res chain seq x y z
N MET A 1 55.97 -34.69 -50.06
CA MET A 1 56.30 -33.87 -48.88
C MET A 1 55.50 -32.56 -48.85
N ARG A 2 54.15 -32.59 -48.85
CA ARG A 2 53.30 -31.37 -48.79
C ARG A 2 51.99 -31.53 -47.99
N HIS A 3 51.90 -32.55 -47.12
CA HIS A 3 50.68 -32.82 -46.34
C HIS A 3 50.88 -32.89 -44.82
N PHE A 4 52.08 -32.59 -44.30
CA PHE A 4 52.35 -32.63 -42.86
C PHE A 4 52.09 -31.30 -42.11
N TRP A 5 51.69 -30.23 -42.81
CA TRP A 5 51.57 -28.89 -42.21
C TRP A 5 50.14 -28.47 -41.80
N LEU A 6 49.13 -29.31 -42.00
CA LEU A 6 47.73 -28.94 -41.72
C LEU A 6 47.12 -29.53 -40.43
N ILE A 7 47.86 -30.36 -39.68
CA ILE A 7 47.33 -30.97 -38.44
C ILE A 7 47.73 -30.19 -37.18
N GLY A 8 48.73 -29.29 -37.25
CA GLY A 8 49.20 -28.52 -36.10
C GLY A 8 48.33 -27.32 -35.68
N ALA A 9 47.39 -26.88 -36.52
CA ALA A 9 46.62 -25.66 -36.28
C ALA A 9 45.25 -25.87 -35.63
N CYS A 10 44.79 -27.12 -35.44
CA CYS A 10 43.45 -27.41 -34.88
C CYS A 10 43.44 -27.79 -33.39
N LEU A 11 44.59 -27.79 -32.69
CA LEU A 11 44.70 -28.27 -31.31
C LEU A 11 44.86 -27.19 -30.22
N THR A 12 44.70 -25.91 -30.54
CA THR A 12 44.90 -24.81 -29.58
C THR A 12 43.64 -24.04 -29.18
N LEU A 13 42.43 -24.48 -29.59
CA LEU A 13 41.17 -23.78 -29.29
C LEU A 13 40.30 -24.45 -28.20
N ALA A 14 40.77 -25.50 -27.54
CA ALA A 14 40.08 -26.12 -26.41
C ALA A 14 40.67 -25.65 -25.06
N ALA A 15 40.57 -24.36 -24.79
CA ALA A 15 40.74 -23.81 -23.45
C ALA A 15 39.47 -23.05 -23.07
N CYS A 16 38.39 -23.80 -22.83
CA CYS A 16 37.22 -23.29 -22.14
C CYS A 16 37.59 -23.10 -20.67
N GLY A 17 38.02 -21.89 -20.30
CA GLY A 17 38.02 -21.47 -18.90
C GLY A 17 36.57 -21.41 -18.43
N ASP A 18 36.24 -22.19 -17.40
CA ASP A 18 34.93 -22.15 -16.74
C ASP A 18 34.78 -20.80 -16.02
N PRO A 19 33.95 -19.87 -16.52
CA PRO A 19 33.84 -18.52 -15.95
C PRO A 19 33.11 -18.52 -14.60
N PHE A 20 32.68 -19.69 -14.11
CA PHE A 20 31.93 -19.85 -12.87
C PHE A 20 32.61 -20.74 -11.83
N GLY A 21 33.80 -21.26 -12.10
CA GLY A 21 34.54 -22.13 -11.16
C GLY A 21 34.92 -21.46 -9.82
N GLY A 22 34.80 -20.13 -9.72
CA GLY A 22 35.06 -19.36 -8.50
C GLY A 22 33.80 -18.94 -7.72
N MET A 23 32.59 -19.25 -8.19
CA MET A 23 31.37 -18.94 -7.44
C MET A 23 31.04 -20.10 -6.50
N GLY A 24 31.22 -19.88 -5.20
CA GLY A 24 30.81 -20.83 -4.17
C GLY A 24 29.33 -21.18 -4.32
N ARG A 25 29.01 -22.48 -4.37
CA ARG A 25 27.62 -22.92 -4.49
C ARG A 25 26.94 -22.77 -3.13
N LEU A 26 25.67 -22.39 -3.15
CA LEU A 26 24.83 -22.35 -1.94
C LEU A 26 24.73 -23.72 -1.22
N SER A 27 25.07 -24.81 -1.90
CA SER A 27 25.20 -26.15 -1.32
C SER A 27 26.47 -26.33 -0.47
N ASP A 28 27.50 -25.50 -0.69
CA ASP A 28 28.77 -25.54 0.04
C ASP A 28 28.73 -24.63 1.27
N SER A 29 27.66 -23.84 1.42
CA SER A 29 27.31 -23.15 2.66
C SER A 29 26.67 -24.18 3.57
N GLY A 30 27.42 -24.68 4.55
CA GLY A 30 26.87 -25.52 5.60
C GLY A 30 25.78 -24.77 6.37
N LEU A 31 24.52 -24.94 5.99
CA LEU A 31 23.38 -24.66 6.86
C LEU A 31 23.32 -25.79 7.90
N GLY A 32 24.25 -25.72 8.85
CA GLY A 32 24.20 -26.49 10.08
C GLY A 32 22.90 -26.17 10.81
N GLY A 33 22.24 -27.22 11.32
CA GLY A 33 20.96 -27.13 12.03
C GLY A 33 20.94 -26.06 13.12
N GLY A 34 19.78 -25.39 13.26
CA GLY A 34 19.59 -24.17 14.05
C GLY A 34 19.70 -24.32 15.58
N PRO A 35 19.11 -23.39 16.39
CA PRO A 35 18.42 -22.14 16.05
C PRO A 35 19.13 -20.87 16.57
N SER A 36 18.58 -19.72 16.20
CA SER A 36 18.92 -18.35 16.66
C SER A 36 20.19 -17.75 16.07
N ALA A 37 20.02 -17.02 14.97
CA ALA A 37 20.97 -16.00 14.56
C ALA A 37 20.92 -14.84 15.57
N THR A 38 21.74 -14.92 16.60
CA THR A 38 22.15 -13.76 17.40
C THR A 38 23.06 -12.93 16.50
N VAL A 39 22.54 -11.82 15.97
CA VAL A 39 23.35 -10.81 15.30
C VAL A 39 24.18 -10.11 16.39
N ILE A 40 25.47 -10.40 16.43
CA ILE A 40 26.43 -9.60 17.21
C ILE A 40 26.63 -8.29 16.44
N ALA A 41 25.97 -7.23 16.91
CA ALA A 41 26.23 -5.87 16.46
C ALA A 41 27.59 -5.42 17.04
N THR A 42 28.63 -5.43 16.22
CA THR A 42 29.85 -4.67 16.52
C THR A 42 29.66 -3.24 16.03
N GLY A 43 29.24 -2.36 16.94
CA GLY A 43 29.16 -0.92 16.72
C GLY A 43 28.15 -0.29 17.67
N ASP A 44 28.55 0.79 18.34
CA ASP A 44 27.73 1.62 19.23
C ASP A 44 26.60 2.33 18.46
N ALA A 45 25.69 1.56 17.87
CA ALA A 45 24.40 2.05 17.42
C ALA A 45 23.42 1.91 18.60
N PRO A 46 22.71 2.99 19.01
CA PRO A 46 21.69 2.86 20.03
C PRO A 46 20.65 1.84 19.56
N LEU A 47 20.22 0.98 20.48
CA LEU A 47 19.23 -0.05 20.22
C LEU A 47 17.97 0.62 19.63
N LEU A 48 17.31 -0.05 18.68
CA LEU A 48 16.11 0.44 17.98
C LEU A 48 14.96 0.84 18.93
N SER A 49 15.04 0.48 20.21
CA SER A 49 14.11 0.91 21.27
C SER A 49 14.34 2.36 21.74
N GLU A 50 15.48 2.98 21.42
CA GLU A 50 15.84 4.34 21.84
C GLU A 50 15.74 5.37 20.71
N ALA A 51 15.45 4.94 19.48
CA ALA A 51 15.01 5.85 18.43
C ALA A 51 13.64 6.41 18.82
N ALA A 52 13.66 7.56 19.49
CA ALA A 52 12.47 8.21 20.00
C ALA A 52 11.46 8.41 18.86
N ALA A 53 10.34 7.68 18.92
CA ALA A 53 9.23 7.83 17.99
C ALA A 53 8.89 9.32 17.85
N GLY A 54 8.84 9.83 16.62
CA GLY A 54 8.50 11.20 16.31
C GLY A 54 7.10 11.56 16.81
N PRO A 55 6.75 12.86 16.93
CA PRO A 55 5.44 13.29 17.41
C PRO A 55 4.27 12.68 16.63
N LEU A 56 4.44 12.52 15.30
CA LEU A 56 3.45 11.89 14.44
C LEU A 56 3.30 10.39 14.73
N GLU A 57 4.42 9.69 14.92
CA GLU A 57 4.42 8.26 15.24
C GLU A 57 3.68 8.03 16.56
N ARG A 58 3.90 8.90 17.57
CA ARG A 58 3.17 8.84 18.85
C ARG A 58 1.68 9.14 18.72
N GLU A 59 1.31 10.15 17.93
CA GLU A 59 -0.10 10.50 17.69
C GLU A 59 -0.84 9.36 16.98
N VAL A 60 -0.20 8.75 15.96
CA VAL A 60 -0.75 7.59 15.26
C VAL A 60 -0.85 6.38 16.18
N LEU A 61 0.22 6.04 16.92
CA LEU A 61 0.21 4.91 17.86
C LEU A 61 -0.86 5.08 18.94
N ALA A 62 -1.01 6.28 19.52
CA ALA A 62 -2.07 6.58 20.48
C ALA A 62 -3.48 6.44 19.85
N GLY A 63 -3.64 6.81 18.58
CA GLY A 63 -4.88 6.61 17.83
C GLY A 63 -5.20 5.14 17.55
N LEU A 64 -4.19 4.29 17.37
CA LEU A 64 -4.35 2.84 17.20
C LEU A 64 -4.78 2.15 18.49
N ASP A 65 -4.19 2.52 19.63
CA ASP A 65 -4.53 1.95 20.94
C ASP A 65 -5.94 2.34 21.43
N ALA A 66 -6.43 3.52 21.04
CA ALA A 66 -7.77 3.99 21.40
C ALA A 66 -8.91 3.19 20.73
N GLN A 67 -8.59 2.37 19.72
CA GLN A 67 -9.56 1.66 18.88
C GLN A 67 -9.57 0.15 19.12
N GLU A 68 -9.20 -0.32 20.31
CA GLU A 68 -9.48 -1.71 20.68
C GLU A 68 -11.00 -1.98 20.60
N PRO A 69 -11.44 -3.02 19.87
CA PRO A 69 -12.85 -3.35 19.78
C PRO A 69 -13.38 -3.69 21.18
N ARG A 70 -14.34 -2.89 21.67
CA ARG A 70 -15.08 -3.24 22.90
C ARG A 70 -15.61 -4.67 22.76
N PRO A 71 -15.34 -5.57 23.73
CA PRO A 71 -15.86 -6.92 23.65
C PRO A 71 -17.39 -6.87 23.59
N PRO A 72 -18.03 -7.71 22.76
CA PRO A 72 -19.48 -7.74 22.66
C PRO A 72 -20.05 -8.05 24.04
N ARG A 73 -20.93 -7.17 24.53
CA ARG A 73 -21.70 -7.40 25.76
C ARG A 73 -22.43 -8.73 25.60
N GLY A 74 -22.03 -9.72 26.39
CA GLY A 74 -22.60 -11.06 26.35
C GLY A 74 -24.09 -11.06 26.68
N LEU A 75 -24.75 -12.15 26.29
CA LEU A 75 -26.20 -12.40 26.41
C LEU A 75 -26.78 -12.24 27.85
N LEU A 76 -25.94 -12.08 28.87
CA LEU A 76 -26.36 -11.84 30.25
C LEU A 76 -26.84 -10.40 30.52
N ALA A 77 -26.56 -9.44 29.63
CA ALA A 77 -27.11 -8.09 29.72
C ALA A 77 -28.62 -8.02 29.41
N MET A 78 -29.21 -9.08 28.87
CA MET A 78 -30.67 -9.20 28.64
C MET A 78 -31.45 -9.75 29.84
N LEU A 79 -30.76 -10.16 30.93
CA LEU A 79 -31.38 -10.78 32.11
C LEU A 79 -31.39 -9.90 33.37
N GLY A 80 -31.02 -8.62 33.26
CA GLY A 80 -31.33 -7.60 34.27
C GLY A 80 -30.82 -7.86 35.70
N LEU A 81 -29.71 -8.60 35.86
CA LEU A 81 -29.13 -8.92 37.16
C LEU A 81 -27.78 -8.21 37.33
N ASP A 82 -27.83 -6.88 37.42
CA ASP A 82 -26.76 -6.09 38.05
C ASP A 82 -27.19 -5.76 39.48
N GLY A 83 -26.56 -6.46 40.42
CA GLY A 83 -26.71 -6.21 41.85
C GLY A 83 -25.85 -5.03 42.29
N GLY A 84 -26.49 -3.89 42.51
CA GLY A 84 -26.26 -3.01 43.66
C GLY A 84 -25.20 -1.91 43.53
N GLY A 85 -25.68 -0.66 43.46
CA GLY A 85 -24.88 0.55 43.73
C GLY A 85 -25.59 1.84 43.33
N ALA A 86 -26.58 2.25 44.13
CA ALA A 86 -27.43 3.44 44.00
C ALA A 86 -26.70 4.79 43.76
N ASP A 87 -27.24 5.60 42.85
CA ASP A 87 -27.90 6.86 43.21
C ASP A 87 -28.85 7.29 42.07
N GLU A 88 -30.11 7.52 42.42
CA GLU A 88 -31.20 7.99 41.58
C GLU A 88 -31.19 9.52 41.50
N ASP A 89 -31.32 10.09 40.29
CA ASP A 89 -32.29 11.17 40.11
C ASP A 89 -32.90 11.11 38.70
N GLY A 90 -34.22 11.24 38.65
CA GLY A 90 -35.07 10.78 37.56
C GLY A 90 -35.16 11.73 36.36
N GLY A 91 -35.29 11.13 35.17
CA GLY A 91 -35.67 11.83 33.94
C GLY A 91 -36.05 10.84 32.84
N ALA A 92 -37.29 10.94 32.36
CA ALA A 92 -37.92 10.12 31.33
C ALA A 92 -37.10 10.00 30.00
N PRO A 93 -37.33 8.96 29.18
CA PRO A 93 -36.51 8.71 27.99
C PRO A 93 -36.78 9.74 26.90
N VAL A 94 -35.82 10.62 26.66
CA VAL A 94 -35.80 11.49 25.47
C VAL A 94 -35.13 10.72 24.34
N SER A 95 -35.93 10.31 23.37
CA SER A 95 -35.48 9.90 22.05
C SER A 95 -34.71 11.06 21.40
N PRO A 96 -33.45 10.90 20.94
CA PRO A 96 -32.86 11.89 20.05
C PRO A 96 -33.45 11.68 18.66
N ALA A 97 -34.62 12.30 18.46
CA ALA A 97 -35.03 12.76 17.15
C ALA A 97 -33.92 13.65 16.57
N ALA A 98 -33.73 13.51 15.26
CA ALA A 98 -32.88 14.35 14.44
C ALA A 98 -33.06 15.83 14.81
N ALA A 99 -32.02 16.43 15.39
CA ALA A 99 -31.92 17.87 15.52
C ALA A 99 -31.59 18.44 14.13
N ALA A 100 -32.63 18.62 13.31
CA ALA A 100 -32.62 19.61 12.27
C ALA A 100 -32.55 20.98 12.95
N SER A 101 -31.37 21.59 13.01
CA SER A 101 -31.26 23.01 13.28
C SER A 101 -31.70 23.75 12.02
N GLU A 102 -32.93 24.25 12.04
CA GLU A 102 -33.40 25.28 11.12
C GLU A 102 -32.61 26.58 11.40
N GLY A 103 -31.43 26.66 10.79
CA GLY A 103 -30.69 27.90 10.61
C GLY A 103 -31.21 28.64 9.39
N THR A 104 -32.18 29.53 9.60
CA THR A 104 -32.54 30.55 8.62
C THR A 104 -31.43 31.61 8.59
N GLY A 105 -30.60 31.59 7.54
CA GLY A 105 -29.67 32.69 7.25
C GLY A 105 -28.37 32.26 6.56
N GLY A 106 -28.26 32.52 5.26
CA GLY A 106 -27.01 32.48 4.51
C GLY A 106 -26.95 31.36 3.49
N GLY A 107 -27.14 31.69 2.21
CA GLY A 107 -26.97 30.76 1.11
C GLY A 107 -25.54 30.24 1.05
N PHE A 108 -25.33 29.00 1.48
CA PHE A 108 -24.08 28.29 1.25
C PHE A 108 -24.08 27.73 -0.16
N LEU A 109 -23.21 28.29 -0.99
CA LEU A 109 -22.79 27.74 -2.26
C LEU A 109 -22.30 26.31 -2.01
N SER A 110 -23.18 25.33 -2.23
CA SER A 110 -22.77 23.92 -2.28
C SER A 110 -21.84 23.78 -3.48
N GLY A 111 -20.53 23.82 -3.22
CA GLY A 111 -19.52 23.53 -4.23
C GLY A 111 -19.79 22.16 -4.88
N PRO A 112 -19.25 21.90 -6.07
CA PRO A 112 -19.44 20.61 -6.74
C PRO A 112 -19.07 19.47 -5.80
N ARG A 113 -20.01 18.53 -5.59
CA ARG A 113 -19.71 17.30 -4.84
C ARG A 113 -18.61 16.56 -5.60
N ARG A 114 -17.50 16.30 -4.93
CA ARG A 114 -16.45 15.47 -5.50
C ARG A 114 -16.95 14.05 -5.66
N THR A 115 -16.50 13.42 -6.74
CA THR A 115 -16.82 12.05 -7.10
C THR A 115 -15.53 11.29 -7.29
N GLY A 116 -15.54 9.99 -7.04
CA GLY A 116 -14.39 9.12 -7.20
C GLY A 116 -14.05 8.38 -5.90
N PRO A 117 -13.00 7.54 -5.95
CA PRO A 117 -12.59 6.71 -4.80
C PRO A 117 -12.23 7.52 -3.56
N ASP A 118 -11.72 8.73 -3.73
CA ASP A 118 -11.17 9.62 -2.70
C ASP A 118 -12.05 10.85 -2.44
N ALA A 119 -13.37 10.73 -2.67
CA ALA A 119 -14.29 11.86 -2.58
C ALA A 119 -14.46 12.42 -1.16
N ALA A 120 -14.21 11.62 -0.12
CA ALA A 120 -14.35 12.01 1.28
C ALA A 120 -13.14 12.83 1.77
N ASP A 121 -13.43 13.76 2.69
CA ASP A 121 -12.41 14.57 3.38
C ASP A 121 -12.26 14.11 4.81
N VAL A 122 -11.01 13.92 5.24
CA VAL A 122 -10.69 13.48 6.60
C VAL A 122 -9.56 14.29 7.20
N ALA A 123 -9.51 14.29 8.53
CA ALA A 123 -8.43 14.92 9.27
C ALA A 123 -7.10 14.14 9.10
N PRO A 124 -5.94 14.80 9.19
CA PRO A 124 -4.66 14.11 9.31
C PRO A 124 -4.67 13.10 10.46
N GLY A 125 -4.04 11.95 10.27
CA GLY A 125 -3.95 10.87 11.25
C GLY A 125 -5.16 9.93 11.28
N THR A 126 -6.22 10.23 10.51
CA THR A 126 -7.41 9.37 10.44
C THR A 126 -7.04 7.97 9.96
N VAL A 127 -7.40 6.96 10.76
CA VAL A 127 -7.32 5.55 10.37
C VAL A 127 -8.60 5.20 9.63
N LEU A 128 -8.45 4.78 8.37
CA LEU A 128 -9.56 4.40 7.50
C LEU A 128 -9.79 2.88 7.54
N PRO A 129 -11.01 2.42 7.23
CA PRO A 129 -11.22 1.01 6.91
C PRO A 129 -10.28 0.54 5.78
N PHE A 130 -9.80 -0.70 5.88
CA PHE A 130 -8.93 -1.26 4.85
C PHE A 130 -9.66 -1.31 3.50
N GLY A 131 -9.02 -0.80 2.45
CA GLY A 131 -9.64 -0.66 1.12
C GLY A 131 -10.32 0.68 0.87
N GLU A 132 -10.26 1.61 1.81
CA GLU A 132 -10.71 2.98 1.62
C GLU A 132 -9.53 3.95 1.42
N ILE A 133 -9.82 5.04 0.71
CA ILE A 133 -8.90 6.14 0.48
C ILE A 133 -9.69 7.44 0.61
N ALA A 134 -9.11 8.43 1.27
CA ALA A 134 -9.74 9.73 1.46
C ALA A 134 -8.74 10.86 1.20
N ARG A 135 -9.26 12.05 0.96
CA ARG A 135 -8.47 13.27 0.82
C ARG A 135 -8.15 13.87 2.19
N VAL A 136 -6.94 14.40 2.29
CA VAL A 136 -6.44 15.13 3.46
C VAL A 136 -5.65 16.35 2.98
N CYS A 137 -6.25 17.53 3.10
CA CYS A 137 -5.63 18.78 2.64
C CYS A 137 -4.74 19.43 3.72
N ASP A 138 -5.03 19.21 5.00
CA ASP A 138 -4.39 19.93 6.12
C ASP A 138 -3.20 19.18 6.75
N VAL A 139 -2.65 18.21 6.01
CA VAL A 139 -1.42 17.51 6.41
C VAL A 139 -0.19 18.25 5.90
N ALA A 140 0.48 18.94 6.83
CA ALA A 140 1.77 19.57 6.57
C ALA A 140 2.79 18.54 6.05
N PRO A 141 3.68 18.90 5.10
CA PRO A 141 4.66 17.96 4.53
C PRO A 141 5.49 17.22 5.59
N ALA A 142 5.93 17.93 6.64
CA ALA A 142 6.69 17.33 7.75
C ALA A 142 5.89 16.33 8.60
N ARG A 143 4.55 16.32 8.50
CA ARG A 143 3.64 15.41 9.21
C ARG A 143 3.16 14.24 8.36
N ARG A 144 3.74 14.03 7.17
CA ARG A 144 3.38 12.89 6.31
C ARG A 144 4.14 11.62 6.66
N GLY A 145 5.19 11.71 7.47
CA GLY A 145 6.06 10.59 7.80
C GLY A 145 7.25 10.47 6.83
N THR A 146 7.79 9.27 6.72
CA THR A 146 8.98 8.97 5.90
C THR A 146 8.60 8.71 4.46
N LEU A 147 9.29 9.33 3.51
CA LEU A 147 9.14 9.03 2.09
C LEU A 147 9.64 7.61 1.80
N VAL A 148 8.75 6.74 1.32
CA VAL A 148 9.07 5.33 1.00
C VAL A 148 9.03 5.03 -0.50
N ALA A 149 8.40 5.89 -1.30
CA ALA A 149 8.46 5.80 -2.76
C ALA A 149 8.27 7.17 -3.43
N ASP A 150 8.94 7.39 -4.56
CA ASP A 150 8.75 8.52 -5.46
C ASP A 150 8.64 7.98 -6.90
N VAL A 151 7.43 7.96 -7.45
CA VAL A 151 7.08 7.22 -8.67
C VAL A 151 6.03 7.97 -9.48
N SER A 152 6.29 8.16 -10.77
CA SER A 152 5.32 8.77 -11.72
C SER A 152 4.72 10.11 -11.25
N GLY A 153 5.50 10.91 -10.52
CA GLY A 153 5.07 12.20 -9.95
C GLY A 153 4.31 12.10 -8.62
N TYR A 154 4.18 10.90 -8.05
CA TYR A 154 3.58 10.67 -6.75
C TYR A 154 4.64 10.33 -5.70
N GLN A 155 4.43 10.84 -4.49
CA GLN A 155 5.26 10.55 -3.34
C GLN A 155 4.43 9.82 -2.30
N ILE A 156 4.88 8.63 -1.91
CA ILE A 156 4.23 7.79 -0.90
C ILE A 156 5.02 7.89 0.39
N PHE A 157 4.30 8.20 1.46
CA PHE A 157 4.85 8.37 2.80
C PHE A 157 4.24 7.35 3.75
N ASP A 158 5.10 6.80 4.58
CA ASP A 158 4.75 5.89 5.65
C ASP A 158 4.89 6.62 6.98
N THR A 159 3.84 6.64 7.80
CA THR A 159 3.88 7.34 9.09
C THR A 159 4.76 6.63 10.10
N ILE A 160 4.96 5.30 9.99
CA ILE A 160 5.74 4.48 10.92
C ILE A 160 6.42 3.30 10.16
N PRO A 161 7.47 3.56 9.35
CA PRO A 161 8.02 2.58 8.39
C PRO A 161 8.57 1.30 9.01
N ASN A 162 8.88 1.29 10.31
CA ASN A 162 9.42 0.14 11.03
C ASN A 162 8.36 -0.60 11.86
N SER A 163 7.07 -0.36 11.61
CA SER A 163 5.97 -0.98 12.34
C SER A 163 5.30 -2.13 11.59
N ASN A 164 4.88 -3.13 12.37
CA ASN A 164 4.04 -4.23 11.88
C ASN A 164 2.53 -3.98 12.04
N ALA A 165 2.15 -2.84 12.64
CA ALA A 165 0.76 -2.45 12.85
C ALA A 165 0.18 -1.70 11.63
N ALA A 166 -1.14 -1.81 11.46
CA ALA A 166 -1.87 -1.04 10.46
C ALA A 166 -1.81 0.45 10.84
N ARG A 167 -1.59 1.31 9.85
CA ARG A 167 -1.40 2.75 10.06
C ARG A 167 -1.79 3.55 8.82
N PRO A 168 -2.02 4.87 8.98
CA PRO A 168 -2.21 5.74 7.83
C PRO A 168 -0.92 5.80 6.99
N PHE A 169 -1.09 5.75 5.68
CA PHE A 169 -0.10 6.17 4.70
C PHE A 169 -0.59 7.47 4.07
N TYR A 170 0.33 8.24 3.49
CA TYR A 170 -0.03 9.41 2.68
C TYR A 170 0.53 9.30 1.27
N ILE A 171 -0.26 9.74 0.29
CA ILE A 171 0.20 9.95 -1.09
C ILE A 171 0.08 11.43 -1.41
N SER A 172 1.09 12.02 -2.04
CA SER A 172 1.02 13.37 -2.62
C SER A 172 1.37 13.36 -4.11
N GLY A 173 1.26 14.51 -4.78
CA GLY A 173 1.42 14.61 -6.24
C GLY A 173 0.12 14.78 -7.03
N PHE A 174 -1.01 14.97 -6.33
CA PHE A 174 -2.32 15.13 -6.95
C PHE A 174 -2.59 16.55 -7.46
N ARG A 175 -3.45 16.67 -8.47
CA ARG A 175 -3.78 17.95 -9.14
C ARG A 175 -4.40 19.00 -8.23
N ASP A 176 -5.17 18.58 -7.24
CA ASP A 176 -5.83 19.46 -6.27
C ASP A 176 -4.89 19.89 -5.12
N ARG A 177 -3.63 19.43 -5.14
CA ARG A 177 -2.59 19.71 -4.14
C ARG A 177 -2.88 19.18 -2.73
N CYS A 178 -3.92 18.37 -2.55
CA CYS A 178 -4.18 17.68 -1.30
C CYS A 178 -3.52 16.30 -1.30
N ALA A 179 -3.07 15.84 -0.14
CA ALA A 179 -2.63 14.46 -0.02
C ALA A 179 -3.86 13.53 0.02
N ARG A 180 -3.63 12.25 -0.25
CA ARG A 180 -4.58 11.16 0.02
C ARG A 180 -4.06 10.37 1.19
N THR A 181 -4.95 9.81 1.97
CA THR A 181 -4.62 8.86 3.02
C THR A 181 -5.38 7.57 2.84
N PHE A 182 -4.73 6.47 3.19
CA PHE A 182 -5.27 5.11 3.20
C PHE A 182 -4.63 4.37 4.37
N THR A 183 -5.27 3.30 4.85
CA THR A 183 -4.71 2.49 5.94
C THR A 183 -4.20 1.17 5.42
N GLY A 184 -3.02 0.77 5.90
CA GLY A 184 -2.41 -0.51 5.59
C GLY A 184 -1.29 -0.83 6.57
N VAL A 185 -0.70 -2.00 6.41
CA VAL A 185 0.49 -2.45 7.12
C VAL A 185 1.75 -2.28 6.25
N LEU A 186 1.58 -2.48 4.94
CA LEU A 186 2.63 -2.33 3.95
C LEU A 186 2.03 -1.77 2.65
N ALA A 187 2.70 -0.81 2.03
CA ALA A 187 2.37 -0.29 0.71
C ALA A 187 3.56 -0.48 -0.24
N ILE A 188 3.33 -1.17 -1.36
CA ILE A 188 4.35 -1.47 -2.35
C ILE A 188 4.00 -0.75 -3.67
N PRO A 189 4.87 0.14 -4.18
CA PRO A 189 4.69 0.70 -5.52
C PRO A 189 4.84 -0.39 -6.60
N GLY A 190 3.95 -0.40 -7.58
CA GLY A 190 3.93 -1.33 -8.70
C GLY A 190 3.95 -0.60 -10.03
N ASP A 191 4.94 -0.89 -10.87
CA ASP A 191 5.02 -0.31 -12.21
C ASP A 191 4.07 -1.00 -13.21
N VAL A 192 3.66 -0.24 -14.22
CA VAL A 192 2.72 -0.72 -15.24
C VAL A 192 3.31 -1.83 -16.11
N GLY A 193 4.63 -1.89 -16.30
CA GLY A 193 5.27 -2.92 -17.11
C GLY A 193 5.18 -4.29 -16.43
N THR A 194 5.52 -4.34 -15.15
CA THR A 194 5.35 -5.54 -14.32
C THR A 194 3.88 -5.99 -14.29
N HIS A 195 2.94 -5.04 -14.17
CA HIS A 195 1.52 -5.35 -14.26
C HIS A 195 1.18 -6.04 -15.60
N GLU A 196 1.58 -5.49 -16.75
CA GLU A 196 1.28 -6.10 -18.06
C GLU A 196 1.92 -7.48 -18.23
N VAL A 197 3.18 -7.64 -17.80
CA VAL A 197 3.91 -8.92 -17.85
C VAL A 197 3.15 -10.00 -17.08
N ILE A 198 2.63 -9.68 -15.90
CA ILE A 198 1.88 -10.65 -15.10
C ILE A 198 0.46 -10.83 -15.67
N ARG A 199 -0.27 -9.74 -15.90
CA ARG A 199 -1.70 -9.78 -16.28
C ARG A 199 -1.94 -10.51 -17.60
N TYR A 200 -1.05 -10.35 -18.58
CA TYR A 200 -1.24 -10.92 -19.92
C TYR A 200 -0.53 -12.26 -20.13
N GLN A 201 0.03 -12.86 -19.09
CA GLN A 201 0.45 -14.26 -19.15
C GLN A 201 -0.74 -15.15 -19.49
N PRO A 202 -0.59 -16.14 -20.41
CA PRO A 202 -1.68 -17.04 -20.77
C PRO A 202 -2.31 -17.76 -19.56
N SER A 203 -1.52 -18.06 -18.52
CA SER A 203 -2.01 -18.69 -17.29
C SER A 203 -3.02 -17.84 -16.51
N ASN A 204 -2.99 -16.52 -16.69
CA ASN A 204 -3.77 -15.56 -15.92
C ASN A 204 -5.04 -15.10 -16.66
N ASN A 205 -5.32 -15.63 -17.85
CA ASN A 205 -6.49 -15.26 -18.65
C ASN A 205 -7.84 -15.58 -17.98
N ARG A 206 -7.87 -16.52 -17.02
CA ARG A 206 -9.04 -16.91 -16.23
C ARG A 206 -9.25 -16.05 -14.99
N ILE A 207 -8.25 -15.26 -14.59
CA ILE A 207 -8.37 -14.37 -13.42
C ILE A 207 -9.33 -13.24 -13.80
N ALA A 208 -10.35 -13.01 -12.97
CA ALA A 208 -11.29 -11.92 -13.20
C ALA A 208 -10.56 -10.56 -13.25
N TYR A 209 -11.14 -9.59 -13.95
CA TYR A 209 -10.67 -8.22 -13.88
C TYR A 209 -11.29 -7.57 -12.63
N SER A 210 -10.45 -6.97 -11.81
CA SER A 210 -10.87 -6.10 -10.72
C SER A 210 -11.24 -4.70 -11.24
N ALA A 211 -11.79 -3.84 -10.37
CA ALA A 211 -12.09 -2.45 -10.72
C ALA A 211 -10.84 -1.67 -11.16
N THR A 212 -9.68 -1.93 -10.56
CA THR A 212 -8.41 -1.32 -10.97
C THR A 212 -7.94 -1.84 -12.32
N ASP A 213 -8.10 -3.15 -12.58
CA ASP A 213 -7.74 -3.71 -13.88
C ASP A 213 -8.64 -3.11 -14.98
N GLU A 214 -9.95 -2.98 -14.74
CA GLU A 214 -10.85 -2.37 -15.72
C GLU A 214 -10.49 -0.92 -16.04
N GLU A 215 -10.19 -0.11 -15.02
CA GLU A 215 -9.82 1.28 -15.24
C GLU A 215 -8.43 1.40 -15.89
N TYR A 216 -7.50 0.52 -15.54
CA TYR A 216 -6.21 0.41 -16.21
C TYR A 216 -6.38 0.10 -17.70
N GLU A 217 -7.24 -0.86 -18.07
CA GLU A 217 -7.52 -1.18 -19.47
C GLU A 217 -8.12 0.03 -20.22
N ARG A 218 -8.98 0.83 -19.58
CA ARG A 218 -9.52 2.06 -20.17
C ARG A 218 -8.42 3.10 -20.40
N ILE A 219 -7.57 3.36 -19.40
CA ILE A 219 -6.44 4.30 -19.51
C ILE A 219 -5.47 3.84 -20.61
N LYS A 220 -5.08 2.57 -20.58
CA LYS A 220 -4.18 1.96 -21.56
C LYS A 220 -4.78 2.02 -22.97
N ALA A 221 -6.06 1.75 -23.17
CA ALA A 221 -6.68 1.86 -24.49
C ALA A 221 -6.60 3.30 -25.04
N ARG A 222 -6.80 4.31 -24.20
CA ARG A 222 -6.67 5.73 -24.60
C ARG A 222 -5.23 6.10 -24.98
N ILE A 223 -4.25 5.64 -24.21
CA ILE A 223 -2.85 6.03 -24.40
C ILE A 223 -2.16 5.16 -25.44
N CYS A 224 -2.39 3.85 -25.44
CA CYS A 224 -1.66 2.89 -26.25
C CYS A 224 -2.40 2.50 -27.51
N SER A 225 -3.73 2.73 -27.58
CA SER A 225 -4.62 2.17 -28.60
C SER A 225 -4.60 0.63 -28.65
N ALA A 226 -4.19 0.00 -27.53
CA ALA A 226 -4.17 -1.44 -27.38
C ALA A 226 -5.56 -1.96 -26.99
N PRO A 227 -6.04 -3.07 -27.59
CA PRO A 227 -7.27 -3.74 -27.15
C PRO A 227 -7.18 -4.21 -25.71
N ARG A 228 -8.35 -4.49 -25.13
CA ARG A 228 -8.43 -5.10 -23.79
C ARG A 228 -7.68 -6.43 -23.76
N GLY A 229 -6.87 -6.66 -22.72
CA GLY A 229 -6.13 -7.90 -22.53
C GLY A 229 -4.88 -8.06 -23.41
N GLN A 230 -4.43 -7.00 -24.07
CA GLN A 230 -3.18 -6.97 -24.84
C GLN A 230 -2.20 -5.92 -24.28
N PRO A 231 -0.89 -6.16 -24.31
CA PRO A 231 0.09 -5.20 -23.81
C PRO A 231 0.10 -3.88 -24.59
N CYS A 232 0.48 -2.79 -23.93
CA CYS A 232 0.61 -1.46 -24.51
C CYS A 232 1.70 -1.37 -25.60
N GLY A 233 2.71 -2.24 -25.52
CA GLY A 233 3.82 -2.30 -26.47
C GLY A 233 4.67 -1.02 -26.43
N ARG A 234 4.97 -0.44 -27.60
CA ARG A 234 5.91 0.69 -27.75
C ARG A 234 5.55 1.98 -27.00
N ARG A 235 4.32 2.10 -26.48
CA ARG A 235 3.86 3.29 -25.73
C ARG A 235 3.89 3.07 -24.21
N LEU A 236 4.42 1.94 -23.74
CA LEU A 236 4.43 1.58 -22.31
C LEU A 236 5.11 2.67 -21.46
N ASP A 237 6.26 3.21 -21.89
CA ASP A 237 6.92 4.29 -21.17
C ASP A 237 6.08 5.57 -21.09
N ALA A 238 5.25 5.83 -22.11
CA ALA A 238 4.34 6.97 -22.10
C ALA A 238 3.19 6.76 -21.10
N LEU A 239 2.69 5.54 -20.98
CA LEU A 239 1.72 5.15 -19.98
C LEU A 239 2.30 5.25 -18.56
N ALA A 240 3.52 4.71 -18.36
CA ALA A 240 4.21 4.64 -17.07
C ALA A 240 4.51 6.01 -16.45
N ARG A 241 4.76 7.04 -17.27
CA ARG A 241 5.02 8.41 -16.80
C ARG A 241 3.89 9.02 -15.98
N THR A 242 2.66 8.56 -16.19
CA THR A 242 1.47 9.16 -15.56
C THR A 242 0.63 8.15 -14.82
N THR A 243 0.97 6.86 -14.87
CA THR A 243 0.17 5.76 -14.33
C THR A 243 1.02 4.87 -13.46
N HIS A 244 0.52 4.55 -12.27
CA HIS A 244 1.23 3.73 -11.30
C HIS A 244 0.25 2.97 -10.42
N PHE A 245 0.63 1.77 -9.97
CA PHE A 245 -0.14 1.01 -9.00
C PHE A 245 0.47 1.14 -7.60
N VAL A 246 -0.36 1.11 -6.58
CA VAL A 246 0.08 0.93 -5.19
C VAL A 246 -0.66 -0.25 -4.61
N THR A 247 0.07 -1.31 -4.28
CA THR A 247 -0.47 -2.50 -3.65
C THR A 247 -0.38 -2.34 -2.14
N VAL A 248 -1.51 -2.48 -1.45
CA VAL A 248 -1.62 -2.29 0.00
C VAL A 248 -2.03 -3.60 0.65
N TYR A 249 -1.29 -3.99 1.68
CA TYR A 249 -1.53 -5.18 2.49
C TYR A 249 -2.04 -4.80 3.88
N ASP A 250 -2.92 -5.63 4.43
CA ASP A 250 -3.46 -5.51 5.80
C ASP A 250 -2.63 -6.25 6.85
N ARG A 251 -1.64 -7.05 6.43
CA ARG A 251 -0.73 -7.80 7.31
C ARG A 251 0.60 -8.13 6.64
N PHE A 252 1.62 -8.39 7.45
CA PHE A 252 2.89 -8.96 7.00
C PHE A 252 2.76 -10.47 6.71
N GLY A 253 3.60 -10.98 5.80
CA GLY A 253 3.59 -12.40 5.40
C GLY A 253 2.67 -12.75 4.23
N GLY A 254 2.05 -11.73 3.61
CA GLY A 254 1.10 -11.90 2.52
C GLY A 254 -0.34 -12.02 3.00
N SER A 255 -1.27 -11.72 2.10
CA SER A 255 -2.70 -11.84 2.33
C SER A 255 -3.36 -12.55 1.14
N GLU A 256 -4.41 -13.32 1.41
CA GLU A 256 -5.27 -13.89 0.36
C GLU A 256 -6.02 -12.80 -0.40
N ARG A 257 -6.09 -11.60 0.18
CA ARG A 257 -6.72 -10.44 -0.42
C ARG A 257 -5.92 -9.20 -0.12
N TRP A 258 -5.59 -8.43 -1.13
CA TRP A 258 -4.92 -7.13 -1.00
C TRP A 258 -5.73 -6.04 -1.70
N VAL A 259 -5.40 -4.79 -1.43
CA VAL A 259 -5.98 -3.63 -2.09
C VAL A 259 -5.00 -3.15 -3.14
N GLU A 260 -5.49 -2.79 -4.31
CA GLU A 260 -4.72 -2.10 -5.33
C GLU A 260 -5.31 -0.71 -5.53
N ILE A 261 -4.45 0.30 -5.57
CA ILE A 261 -4.80 1.69 -5.86
C ILE A 261 -4.16 2.03 -7.20
N LEU A 262 -4.96 2.44 -8.17
CA LEU A 262 -4.49 2.91 -9.47
C LEU A 262 -4.41 4.44 -9.45
N LEU A 263 -3.20 4.95 -9.59
CA LEU A 263 -2.92 6.37 -9.71
C LEU A 263 -2.77 6.74 -11.18
N HIS A 264 -3.43 7.81 -11.63
CA HIS A 264 -3.30 8.30 -13.00
C HIS A 264 -3.42 9.81 -13.10
N SER A 265 -2.44 10.47 -13.72
CA SER A 265 -2.49 11.91 -14.07
C SER A 265 -2.92 12.84 -12.92
N GLY A 266 -2.36 12.62 -11.73
CA GLY A 266 -2.63 13.38 -10.51
C GLY A 266 -3.99 13.10 -9.87
N GLU A 267 -4.59 11.93 -10.10
CA GLU A 267 -5.84 11.45 -9.50
C GLU A 267 -5.74 9.99 -9.01
N VAL A 268 -6.61 9.62 -8.08
CA VAL A 268 -6.91 8.22 -7.78
C VAL A 268 -7.93 7.75 -8.82
N ALA A 269 -7.47 7.01 -9.83
CA ALA A 269 -8.32 6.57 -10.93
C ALA A 269 -9.26 5.44 -10.49
N ALA A 270 -8.76 4.50 -9.69
CA ALA A 270 -9.55 3.41 -9.14
C ALA A 270 -8.90 2.86 -7.86
N ILE A 271 -9.71 2.19 -7.05
CA ILE A 271 -9.28 1.35 -5.94
C ILE A 271 -10.08 0.04 -6.00
N GLY A 272 -9.47 -1.07 -5.62
CA GLY A 272 -10.16 -2.36 -5.64
C GLY A 272 -9.43 -3.46 -4.90
N PHE A 273 -10.18 -4.43 -4.43
CA PHE A 273 -9.62 -5.65 -3.86
C PHE A 273 -9.19 -6.63 -4.96
N LYS A 274 -8.09 -7.33 -4.70
CA LYS A 274 -7.56 -8.44 -5.50
C LYS A 274 -7.27 -9.64 -4.62
N GLY A 275 -7.34 -10.84 -5.21
CA GLY A 275 -7.15 -12.15 -4.60
C GLY A 275 -7.44 -13.25 -5.60
#